data_AF-A0A916RZM3-F1
#
_entry.id   AF-A0A916RZM3-F1
#
_cell.length_a   1.000
_cell.length_b   1.000
_cell.length_c   1.000
_cell.angle_alpha   90.00
_cell.angle_beta   90.00
_cell.angle_gamma   90.00
#
_symmetry.space_group_name_H-M   'P 1'
#
loop_
_entity.id
_entity.type
_entity.pdbx_description
1 polymer ?
#
loop_
_entity_poly.entity_id
_entity_poly.type
_entity_poly.pdbx_seq_one_letter_code
_entity_poly.pdbx_strand_id
1 'polypeptide(L)' 'MIDNILENQSYYFVDKEIVIVNHRNLLNLAIVRYVDSNKEFVVDINFIETKPSKERFISIKDIVGERNK' A
#
# COMPACT_ATOMS: atom_id res chain seq x y z
N MET A 1 -21.36 8.31 -8.88
CA MET A 1 -21.70 7.14 -8.04
C MET A 1 -20.49 6.88 -7.19
N ILE A 2 -20.61 7.07 -5.88
CA ILE A 2 -19.55 6.70 -4.94
C ILE A 2 -19.70 5.19 -4.81
N ASP A 3 -18.76 4.44 -5.39
CA ASP A 3 -18.72 3.00 -5.20
C ASP A 3 -18.67 2.75 -3.70
N ASN A 4 -19.73 2.11 -3.19
CA ASN A 4 -19.77 1.58 -1.84
C ASN A 4 -18.66 0.55 -1.76
N ILE A 5 -17.46 0.98 -1.36
CA ILE A 5 -16.39 0.08 -0.93
C ILE A 5 -17.03 -0.74 0.18
N LEU A 6 -17.29 -2.02 -0.08
CA LEU A 6 -17.84 -2.97 0.88
C LEU A 6 -17.02 -2.83 2.17
N GLU A 7 -17.60 -2.22 3.21
CA GLU A 7 -16.92 -1.80 4.44
C GLU A 7 -16.36 -2.95 5.30
N ASN A 8 -16.33 -4.18 4.79
CA ASN A 8 -15.99 -5.37 5.58
C ASN A 8 -14.89 -6.24 4.99
N GLN A 9 -14.17 -5.75 3.98
CA GLN A 9 -13.03 -6.48 3.45
C GLN A 9 -11.73 -5.94 4.05
N SER A 10 -11.01 -6.79 4.78
CA SER A 10 -9.64 -6.49 5.22
C SER A 10 -8.73 -6.47 4.00
N TYR A 11 -7.96 -5.39 3.87
CA TYR A 11 -6.92 -5.25 2.86
C TYR A 11 -5.55 -5.34 3.51
N TYR A 12 -4.60 -5.90 2.78
CA TYR A 12 -3.23 -6.09 3.23
C TYR A 12 -2.27 -5.51 2.20
N PHE A 13 -1.26 -4.82 2.69
CA PHE A 13 -0.08 -4.47 1.92
C PHE A 13 1.13 -5.13 2.59
N VAL A 14 1.85 -5.96 1.82
CA VAL A 14 2.88 -6.87 2.35
C VAL A 14 2.22 -7.85 3.34
N ASP A 15 2.27 -7.58 4.64
CA ASP A 15 1.65 -8.38 5.70
C ASP A 15 0.93 -7.50 6.74
N LYS A 16 0.73 -6.21 6.42
CA LYS A 16 0.09 -5.25 7.31
C LYS A 16 -1.30 -4.89 6.82
N GLU A 17 -2.25 -4.87 7.74
CA GLU A 17 -3.62 -4.47 7.46
C GLU A 17 -3.68 -2.96 7.16
N ILE A 18 -4.37 -2.64 6.07
CA ILE A 18 -4.54 -1.28 5.56
C ILE A 18 -6.01 -1.01 5.24
N VAL A 19 -6.36 0.28 5.21
CA VAL A 19 -7.65 0.77 4.73
C VAL A 19 -7.41 1.62 3.48
N ILE A 20 -8.21 1.42 2.44
CA ILE A 20 -8.18 2.27 1.25
C ILE A 20 -8.94 3.57 1.58
N VAL A 21 -8.21 4.69 1.60
CA VAL A 21 -8.76 6.02 1.90
C VAL A 21 -9.29 6.69 0.64
N ASN A 22 -8.59 6.51 -0.49
CA ASN A 22 -8.99 7.07 -1.77
C ASN A 22 -8.40 6.24 -2.92
N HIS A 23 -9.06 6.23 -4.07
CA HIS A 23 -8.58 5.58 -5.28
C HIS A 23 -8.52 6.58 -6.44
N ARG A 24 -7.46 6.53 -7.24
CA ARG A 24 -7.35 7.26 -8.50
C ARG A 24 -7.29 6.25 -9.64
N ASN A 25 -8.46 5.93 -10.21
CA ASN A 25 -8.63 4.89 -11.23
C ASN A 25 -7.79 5.09 -12.49
N LEU A 26 -7.43 6.34 -12.84
CA LEU A 26 -6.64 6.64 -14.04
C LEU A 26 -5.20 6.13 -13.98
N LEU A 27 -4.65 5.86 -12.79
CA LEU A 27 -3.24 5.51 -12.61
C LEU A 27 -3.03 4.21 -11.82
N ASN A 28 -4.11 3.45 -11.53
CA ASN A 28 -4.07 2.30 -10.62
C ASN A 28 -3.48 2.64 -9.24
N LEU A 29 -3.56 3.90 -8.80
CA LEU A 29 -3.01 4.33 -7.52
C LEU A 29 -4.11 4.41 -6.46
N ALA A 30 -3.81 3.93 -5.26
CA ALA A 30 -4.63 4.07 -4.08
C ALA A 30 -3.86 4.82 -2.99
N ILE A 31 -4.56 5.72 -2.30
CA ILE A 31 -4.11 6.26 -1.01
C ILE A 31 -4.62 5.30 0.04
N VAL A 32 -3.70 4.73 0.81
CA VAL A 32 -3.99 3.74 1.85
C VAL A 32 -3.44 4.20 3.19
N ARG A 33 -4.01 3.66 4.26
CA ARG A 33 -3.59 3.94 5.63
C ARG A 33 -3.41 2.65 6.40
N TYR A 34 -2.29 2.48 7.10
CA TYR A 34 -2.16 1.38 8.05
C TYR A 34 -3.17 1.51 9.18
N VAL A 35 -3.81 0.39 9.55
CA VAL A 35 -4.73 0.33 10.70
C VAL A 35 -4.00 0.65 12.01
N ASP A 36 -2.72 0.25 12.11
CA ASP A 36 -1.93 0.34 13.35
C ASP A 36 -1.27 1.70 13.64
N SER A 37 -1.12 2.56 12.63
CA SER A 37 -0.25 3.75 12.74
C SER A 37 -0.82 5.03 12.15
N ASN A 38 -2.06 5.04 11.65
CA ASN A 38 -2.69 6.17 10.96
C ASN A 38 -1.83 6.80 9.84
N LYS A 39 -0.75 6.13 9.42
CA LYS A 39 0.19 6.61 8.42
C LYS A 39 -0.40 6.35 7.04
N GLU A 40 -0.58 7.42 6.28
CA GLU A 40 -1.06 7.37 4.90
C GLU A 40 0.11 7.31 3.92
N PHE A 41 -0.07 6.57 2.83
CA PHE A 41 0.88 6.48 1.74
C PHE A 41 0.17 6.09 0.43
N VAL A 42 0.86 6.33 -0.69
CA VAL A 42 0.36 5.96 -2.03
C VAL A 42 0.95 4.61 -2.40
N VAL A 43 0.10 3.71 -2.91
CA VAL A 43 0.49 2.39 -3.41
C VAL A 43 -0.24 2.11 -4.72
N ASP A 44 0.37 1.32 -5.59
CA ASP A 44 -0.34 0.75 -6.73
C ASP A 44 -1.32 -0.33 -6.22
N ILE A 45 -2.59 -0.22 -6.61
CA ILE A 45 -3.69 -1.07 -6.14
C ILE A 45 -3.46 -2.55 -6.43
N ASN A 46 -2.63 -2.87 -7.43
CA ASN A 46 -2.26 -4.25 -7.76
C ASN A 46 -1.37 -4.91 -6.71
N PHE A 47 -0.75 -4.15 -5.81
CA PHE A 47 0.01 -4.65 -4.66
C PHE A 47 -0.84 -4.76 -3.39
N ILE A 48 -2.12 -4.38 -3.45
CA ILE A 48 -3.05 -4.55 -2.34
C ILE A 48 -3.73 -5.90 -2.50
N GLU A 49 -3.62 -6.72 -1.47
CA GLU A 49 -4.25 -8.03 -1.43
C GLU A 49 -5.35 -8.09 -0.37
N THR A 50 -6.22 -9.08 -0.50
CA THR A 50 -7.30 -9.34 0.48
C THR A 50 -6.89 -10.41 1.50
N LYS A 51 -5.65 -10.90 1.38
CA LYS A 51 -4.98 -11.81 2.30
C LYS A 51 -3.54 -11.31 2.48
N PRO A 52 -2.92 -11.54 3.65
CA PRO A 52 -1.51 -11.20 3.85
C PRO A 52 -0.63 -12.00 2.88
N SER A 53 0.25 -11.27 2.19
CA SER A 53 1.14 -11.82 1.19
C SER A 53 2.46 -12.16 1.86
N LYS A 54 2.77 -13.46 1.96
CA LYS A 54 4.07 -13.95 2.45
C LYS A 54 5.24 -13.67 1.48
N GLU A 55 5.05 -12.76 0.53
CA GLU A 55 6.06 -12.44 -0.47
C GLU A 55 7.33 -11.92 0.22
N ARG A 56 8.44 -12.56 -0.10
CA ARG A 56 9.76 -12.18 0.41
C ARG A 56 10.21 -10.94 -0.34
N PHE A 57 9.85 -9.77 0.17
CA PHE A 57 10.36 -8.52 -0.40
C PHE A 57 11.89 -8.45 -0.19
N ILE A 58 12.63 -8.33 -1.29
CA ILE A 58 14.06 -8.03 -1.24
C ILE A 58 14.16 -6.56 -0.85
N SER A 59 14.58 -6.29 0.40
CA SER A 59 14.97 -4.95 0.79
C SER A 59 16.23 -4.57 0.03
N ILE A 60 16.10 -3.76 -1.01
CA ILE A 60 17.25 -3.13 -1.65
C ILE A 60 17.68 -2.02 -0.71
N LYS A 61 18.80 -2.23 -0.01
CA LYS A 61 19.48 -1.15 0.70
C LYS A 61 19.86 -0.13 -0.36
N ASP A 62 19.19 1.02 -0.34
CA ASP A 62 19.55 2.14 -1.20
C ASP A 62 20.96 2.59 -0.81
N ILE A 63 21.95 2.16 -1.58
CA ILE A 63 23.30 2.71 -1.51
C ILE A 63 23.20 4.01 -2.30
N VAL A 64 22.56 5.01 -1.69
CA VAL A 64 22.78 6.42 -2.08
C VAL A 64 24.28 6.61 -1.96
N GLY A 65 24.93 6.65 -3.13
CA GLY A 65 26.36 6.82 -3.23
C GLY A 65 26.76 8.04 -2.42
N GLU A 66 27.58 7.82 -1.41
CA GLU A 66 28.56 8.79 -0.95
C GLU A 66 29.49 9.10 -2.15
N ARG A 67 29.02 9.93 -3.08
CA ARG A 67 29.88 10.70 -3.97
C ARG A 67 30.01 12.10 -3.37
N ASN A 68 30.62 12.13 -2.19
CA ASN A 68 31.36 13.30 -1.73
C ASN A 68 32.77 13.21 -2.32
N LYS A 69 32.98 13.83 -3.49
CA LYS A 69 34.12 14.69 -3.83
C LYS A 69 34.02 15.20 -5.26
#